data_AF-A0AAV3AQX3-F1
#
_entry.id   AF-A0AAV3AQX3-F1
#
_cell.length_a   1.000
_cell.length_b   1.000
_cell.length_c   1.000
_cell.angle_alpha   90.00
_cell.angle_beta   90.00
_cell.angle_gamma   90.00
#
_symmetry.space_group_name_H-M   'P 1'
#
loop_
_entity.id
_entity.type
_entity.pdbx_description
1 polymer ?
#
loop_
_entity_poly.entity_id
_entity_poly.type
_entity_poly.pdbx_seq_one_letter_code
_entity_poly.pdbx_strand_id
1 'polypeptide(L)'
;MHVNDRYSTKWIPVLVSHFSSDKPLSDANTKENRCTKFYHVEKESSLLGKICQGEVCRCAEENCFLQQQLEEVDAQIRLEKACEVGVDYVYRATLSEIQEGSNYVTYVMTMKLIIKPGTDIVQKDDKRGFISHSKCRKALNMEVGQDYVVWGVAKDLWNLGSGFSYIVTRDTWIEMWPNHIQCQQPEYSELCDELDNFSEALQFNGCPN
;
A
#
# COMPACT_ATOMS: atom_id res chain seq x y z
N MET A 1 19.28 73.50 -30.29
CA MET A 1 18.09 72.65 -30.12
C MET A 1 18.61 71.35 -29.48
N HIS A 2 18.59 71.04 -28.18
CA HIS A 2 17.53 71.12 -27.13
C HIS A 2 16.17 70.78 -27.72
N VAL A 3 15.48 69.69 -27.34
CA VAL A 3 14.92 69.28 -26.02
C VAL A 3 14.73 67.72 -26.04
N ASN A 4 15.22 66.90 -25.11
CA ASN A 4 14.73 66.45 -23.77
C ASN A 4 13.36 65.70 -23.73
N ASP A 5 13.37 64.43 -23.29
CA ASP A 5 12.39 63.73 -22.41
C ASP A 5 12.65 62.21 -22.48
N ARG A 6 13.18 61.49 -21.47
CA ARG A 6 12.70 61.14 -20.10
C ARG A 6 11.39 60.35 -20.02
N TYR A 7 11.49 59.02 -20.03
CA TYR A 7 10.64 58.06 -19.30
C TYR A 7 11.56 56.86 -18.97
N SER A 8 12.07 56.63 -17.76
CA SER A 8 11.44 56.29 -16.47
C SER A 8 10.57 55.03 -16.54
N THR A 9 11.21 53.87 -16.44
CA THR A 9 10.55 52.62 -16.04
C THR A 9 11.16 52.11 -14.75
N LYS A 10 10.29 52.15 -13.74
CA LYS A 10 10.41 51.82 -12.33
C LYS A 10 11.09 50.48 -12.05
N TRP A 11 12.00 50.53 -11.08
CA TRP A 11 12.33 49.42 -10.20
C TRP A 11 11.06 48.97 -9.46
N ILE A 12 10.64 47.73 -9.66
CA ILE A 12 9.62 47.10 -8.81
C ILE A 12 10.38 46.41 -7.67
N PRO A 13 10.12 46.79 -6.40
CA PRO A 13 10.79 46.18 -5.26
C PRO A 13 10.32 44.73 -5.11
N VAL A 14 11.29 43.81 -5.02
CA VAL A 14 11.04 42.45 -4.56
C VAL A 14 10.52 42.56 -3.13
N LEU A 15 9.27 42.17 -2.91
CA LEU A 15 8.68 42.00 -1.59
C LEU A 15 9.49 40.92 -0.85
N VAL A 16 10.42 41.36 -0.02
CA VAL A 16 10.98 40.55 1.06
C VAL A 16 9.84 40.34 2.06
N SER A 17 9.14 39.20 1.95
CA SER A 17 8.31 38.72 3.04
C SER A 17 9.23 38.52 4.25
N HIS A 18 9.09 39.41 5.24
CA HIS A 18 9.65 39.24 6.57
C HIS A 18 9.18 37.91 7.14
N PHE A 19 10.01 36.87 7.05
CA PHE A 19 9.91 35.73 7.95
C PHE A 19 10.71 36.11 9.19
N SER A 20 10.02 36.66 10.18
CA SER A 20 10.58 36.79 11.54
C SER A 20 10.87 35.37 12.03
N SER A 21 12.14 34.98 11.90
CA SER A 21 12.69 33.75 12.46
C SER A 21 13.40 34.08 13.76
N ASP A 22 12.71 34.72 14.70
CA ASP A 22 13.21 34.90 16.05
C ASP A 22 12.43 33.99 16.99
N LYS A 23 12.88 32.73 17.09
CA LYS A 23 12.68 31.95 18.31
C LYS A 23 14.04 31.35 18.69
N PRO A 24 14.60 31.73 19.84
CA PRO A 24 15.96 31.37 20.19
C PRO A 24 16.10 29.88 20.43
N LEU A 25 17.27 29.38 20.03
CA LEU A 25 17.83 28.10 20.44
C LEU A 25 17.74 28.01 21.97
N SER A 26 17.17 26.92 22.47
CA SER A 26 16.79 26.65 23.86
C SER A 26 17.70 27.27 24.94
N ASP A 27 17.09 28.00 25.88
CA ASP A 27 17.68 28.27 27.19
C ASP A 27 17.76 26.98 28.02
N ALA A 28 18.93 26.73 28.60
CA ALA A 28 19.24 25.58 29.43
C ALA A 28 18.57 25.73 30.81
N ASN A 29 17.38 25.15 31.02
CA ASN A 29 17.02 24.34 32.19
C ASN A 29 15.53 23.91 32.17
N THR A 30 15.15 23.00 31.28
CA THR A 30 13.93 22.18 31.42
C THR A 30 14.09 20.94 30.54
N LYS A 31 14.16 19.74 31.14
CA LYS A 31 14.30 18.46 30.42
C LYS A 31 13.11 18.15 29.49
N GLU A 32 12.06 18.97 29.50
CA GLU A 32 10.79 18.74 28.82
C GLU A 32 10.70 19.28 27.39
N ASN A 33 11.64 20.12 26.94
CA ASN A 33 11.58 20.72 25.60
C ASN A 33 12.69 20.21 24.67
N ARG A 34 12.67 18.90 24.37
CA ARG A 34 13.52 18.32 23.31
C ARG A 34 12.80 18.41 21.97
N CYS A 35 13.02 19.51 21.23
CA CYS A 35 12.55 19.62 19.85
C CYS A 35 13.60 19.00 18.91
N THR A 36 13.28 17.85 18.31
CA THR A 36 14.14 17.19 17.32
C THR A 36 13.43 17.22 15.97
N LYS A 37 14.11 17.70 14.92
CA LYS A 37 13.63 17.66 13.54
C LYS A 37 14.52 16.74 12.74
N PHE A 38 13.93 15.74 12.10
CA PHE A 38 14.64 14.90 11.16
C PHE A 38 14.66 15.62 9.79
N TYR A 39 15.60 15.29 8.92
CA TYR A 39 15.62 15.75 7.52
C TYR A 39 15.86 14.54 6.61
N HIS A 40 15.18 14.47 5.48
CA HIS A 40 15.42 13.48 4.45
C HIS A 40 15.85 14.23 3.19
N VAL A 41 16.98 13.85 2.58
CA VAL A 41 17.64 14.65 1.53
C VAL A 41 16.72 14.92 0.34
N GLU A 42 15.78 14.01 0.09
CA GLU A 42 14.80 14.09 -1.01
C GLU A 42 13.46 14.75 -0.64
N LYS A 43 13.18 15.07 0.65
CA LYS A 43 11.85 15.51 1.10
C LYS A 43 11.87 16.56 2.22
N GLU A 44 10.91 17.49 2.15
CA GLU A 44 10.67 18.53 3.17
C GLU A 44 10.29 17.97 4.56
N SER A 45 9.74 16.76 4.60
CA SER A 45 9.46 15.99 5.82
C SER A 45 10.19 14.65 5.77
N SER A 46 10.79 14.32 6.90
CA SER A 46 11.70 13.21 7.15
C SER A 46 11.10 12.10 8.01
N LEU A 47 9.83 12.23 8.33
CA LEU A 47 9.10 11.24 9.08
C LEU A 47 8.75 10.10 8.11
N LEU A 48 9.23 8.90 8.42
CA LEU A 48 8.80 7.65 7.79
C LEU A 48 7.27 7.62 7.64
N GLY A 49 6.78 7.06 6.53
CA GLY A 49 5.35 6.90 6.29
C GLY A 49 4.69 6.19 7.47
N LYS A 50 3.50 6.64 7.85
CA LYS A 50 2.69 6.00 8.90
C LYS A 50 1.27 5.86 8.40
N ILE A 51 0.66 4.72 8.70
CA ILE A 51 -0.76 4.47 8.51
C ILE A 51 -1.38 4.51 9.90
N CYS A 52 -2.38 5.38 10.08
CA CYS A 52 -3.06 5.55 11.35
C CYS A 52 -4.56 5.33 11.17
N GLN A 53 -5.14 4.56 12.07
CA GLN A 53 -6.59 4.43 12.21
C GLN A 53 -6.97 4.78 13.65
N GLY A 54 -7.58 5.94 13.83
CA GLY A 54 -7.73 6.56 15.14
C GLY A 54 -6.36 6.88 15.75
N GLU A 55 -6.17 6.48 17.01
CA GLU A 55 -4.94 6.72 17.78
C GLU A 55 -3.82 5.70 17.52
N VAL A 56 -4.12 4.61 16.82
CA VAL A 56 -3.13 3.54 16.58
C VAL A 56 -2.48 3.79 15.22
N CYS A 57 -1.16 3.81 15.20
CA CYS A 57 -0.37 4.01 13.98
C CYS A 57 0.65 2.88 13.80
N ARG A 58 0.84 2.42 12.56
CA ARG A 58 1.95 1.56 12.17
C ARG A 58 2.85 2.24 11.15
N CYS A 59 4.13 1.90 11.19
CA CYS A 59 5.09 2.34 10.19
C CYS A 59 4.73 1.74 8.83
N ALA A 60 4.76 2.55 7.79
CA ALA A 60 4.64 2.11 6.41
C ALA A 60 5.86 2.64 5.65
N GLU A 61 6.64 1.72 5.07
CA GLU A 61 7.73 2.10 4.19
C GLU A 61 7.16 2.88 2.99
N GLU A 62 7.95 3.84 2.49
CA GLU A 62 7.51 4.68 1.37
C GLU A 62 7.60 3.98 0.01
N ASN A 63 8.30 2.84 -0.05
CA ASN A 63 8.46 2.05 -1.26
C ASN A 63 7.27 1.12 -1.44
N CYS A 64 6.62 1.25 -2.59
CA CYS A 64 5.56 0.35 -3.02
C CYS A 64 6.21 -0.84 -3.69
N PHE A 65 6.27 -1.97 -2.99
CA PHE A 65 6.72 -3.21 -3.61
C PHE A 65 5.58 -3.81 -4.42
N LEU A 66 5.83 -4.09 -5.70
CA LEU A 66 4.86 -4.70 -6.59
C LEU A 66 5.45 -5.98 -7.14
N GLN A 67 4.69 -7.07 -7.02
CA GLN A 67 5.05 -8.36 -7.59
C GLN A 67 5.03 -8.42 -9.12
N GLN A 68 4.42 -7.44 -9.80
CA GLN A 68 4.43 -7.31 -11.27
C GLN A 68 5.84 -7.21 -11.88
N GLN A 69 6.89 -7.21 -11.05
CA GLN A 69 8.30 -7.23 -11.45
C GLN A 69 8.93 -8.63 -11.48
N LEU A 70 8.21 -9.70 -11.12
CA LEU A 70 8.67 -11.07 -11.28
C LEU A 70 8.29 -11.54 -12.69
N GLU A 71 9.28 -11.69 -13.57
CA GLU A 71 9.08 -12.34 -14.86
C GLU A 71 8.81 -13.83 -14.64
N GLU A 72 7.73 -14.35 -15.25
CA GLU A 72 7.32 -15.76 -15.29
C GLU A 72 7.17 -16.43 -13.91
N VAL A 73 5.98 -16.29 -13.33
CA VAL A 73 5.58 -17.01 -12.11
C VAL A 73 4.65 -18.13 -12.53
N ASP A 74 5.06 -19.39 -12.38
CA ASP A 74 4.22 -20.55 -12.64
C ASP A 74 3.44 -21.00 -11.38
N ALA A 75 2.63 -22.06 -11.50
CA ALA A 75 1.86 -22.58 -10.37
C ALA A 75 2.74 -23.10 -9.21
N GLN A 76 3.91 -23.67 -9.52
CA GLN A 76 4.83 -24.24 -8.53
C GLN A 76 5.51 -23.13 -7.71
N ILE A 77 5.97 -22.06 -8.37
CA ILE A 77 6.53 -20.89 -7.71
C ILE A 77 5.49 -20.23 -6.82
N ARG A 78 4.23 -20.06 -7.28
CA ARG A 78 3.15 -19.54 -6.43
C ARG A 78 2.94 -20.41 -5.19
N LEU A 79 2.96 -21.73 -5.34
CA LEU A 79 2.81 -22.67 -4.24
C LEU A 79 3.95 -22.52 -3.23
N GLU A 80 5.21 -22.51 -3.70
CA GLU A 80 6.39 -22.32 -2.85
C GLU A 80 6.34 -20.99 -2.09
N LYS A 81 6.00 -19.89 -2.78
CA LYS A 81 5.86 -18.55 -2.16
C LYS A 81 4.74 -18.49 -1.14
N ALA A 82 3.57 -19.04 -1.44
CA ALA A 82 2.44 -19.09 -0.52
C ALA A 82 2.69 -20.01 0.70
N CYS A 83 3.66 -20.90 0.58
CA CYS A 83 4.11 -21.82 1.63
C CYS A 83 5.35 -21.37 2.38
N GLU A 84 5.94 -20.21 2.04
CA GLU A 84 7.04 -19.65 2.81
C GLU A 84 6.67 -19.47 4.28
N VAL A 85 7.66 -19.70 5.15
CA VAL A 85 7.47 -19.57 6.59
C VAL A 85 7.06 -18.14 6.92
N GLY A 86 5.92 -18.01 7.59
CA GLY A 86 5.35 -16.72 8.00
C GLY A 86 4.18 -16.26 7.13
N VAL A 87 3.97 -16.83 5.94
CA VAL A 87 2.73 -16.62 5.18
C VAL A 87 1.58 -17.24 5.96
N ASP A 88 0.69 -16.38 6.43
CA ASP A 88 -0.39 -16.70 7.36
C ASP A 88 -1.65 -17.10 6.61
N TYR A 89 -1.99 -16.38 5.55
CA TYR A 89 -3.24 -16.56 4.82
C TYR A 89 -3.06 -16.48 3.31
N VAL A 90 -3.93 -17.14 2.54
CA VAL A 90 -4.01 -17.04 1.08
C VAL A 90 -5.48 -17.06 0.67
N TYR A 91 -5.93 -16.00 0.00
CA TYR A 91 -7.33 -15.83 -0.39
C TYR A 91 -7.46 -15.45 -1.87
N ARG A 92 -8.60 -15.80 -2.47
CA ARG A 92 -9.12 -15.12 -3.66
C ARG A 92 -10.22 -14.17 -3.22
N ALA A 93 -10.13 -12.91 -3.61
CA ALA A 93 -11.08 -11.89 -3.20
C ALA A 93 -11.38 -10.89 -4.32
N THR A 94 -12.61 -10.37 -4.34
CA THR A 94 -13.04 -9.34 -5.28
C THR A 94 -12.89 -7.96 -4.65
N LEU A 95 -12.22 -7.03 -5.33
CA LEU A 95 -12.18 -5.64 -4.89
C LEU A 95 -13.54 -4.99 -5.07
N SER A 96 -14.20 -4.65 -3.96
CA SER A 96 -15.58 -4.14 -3.96
C SER A 96 -15.66 -2.62 -3.89
N GLU A 97 -14.75 -1.99 -3.17
CA GLU A 97 -14.74 -0.54 -2.97
C GLU A 97 -13.31 -0.06 -2.69
N ILE A 98 -13.01 1.18 -3.07
CA ILE A 98 -11.78 1.87 -2.70
C ILE A 98 -12.16 3.10 -1.88
N GLN A 99 -11.66 3.18 -0.66
CA GLN A 99 -11.87 4.31 0.25
C GLN A 99 -10.57 5.10 0.38
N GLU A 100 -10.54 6.30 -0.17
CA GLU A 100 -9.38 7.18 -0.11
C GLU A 100 -9.36 7.98 1.20
N GLY A 101 -8.25 7.88 1.93
CA GLY A 101 -7.93 8.71 3.09
C GLY A 101 -6.87 9.76 2.76
N SER A 102 -6.46 10.54 3.76
CA SER A 102 -5.47 11.61 3.57
C SER A 102 -4.06 11.10 3.26
N ASN A 103 -3.64 10.00 3.89
CA ASN A 103 -2.31 9.40 3.73
C ASN A 103 -2.34 7.90 3.39
N TYR A 104 -3.50 7.24 3.50
CA TYR A 104 -3.68 5.83 3.17
C TYR A 104 -4.90 5.63 2.25
N VAL A 105 -4.96 4.46 1.63
CA VAL A 105 -6.10 4.01 0.85
C VAL A 105 -6.50 2.63 1.37
N THR A 106 -7.80 2.43 1.56
CA THR A 106 -8.36 1.13 1.96
C THR A 106 -9.08 0.49 0.78
N TYR A 107 -8.62 -0.68 0.37
CA TYR A 107 -9.24 -1.55 -0.62
C TYR A 107 -10.15 -2.53 0.12
N VAL A 108 -11.46 -2.34 0.02
CA VAL A 108 -12.44 -3.23 0.64
C VAL A 108 -12.60 -4.44 -0.27
N MET A 109 -12.08 -5.58 0.18
CA MET A 109 -12.16 -6.84 -0.54
C MET A 109 -13.23 -7.74 0.04
N THR A 110 -14.00 -8.37 -0.84
CA THR A 110 -14.99 -9.40 -0.48
C THR A 110 -14.38 -10.78 -0.75
N MET A 111 -14.31 -11.62 0.28
CA MET A 111 -13.69 -12.95 0.19
C MET A 111 -14.51 -13.86 -0.73
N LYS A 112 -13.87 -14.47 -1.72
CA LYS A 112 -14.52 -15.39 -2.67
C LYS A 112 -14.15 -16.84 -2.37
N LEU A 113 -12.88 -17.08 -2.08
CA LEU A 113 -12.34 -18.40 -1.75
C LEU A 113 -11.24 -18.27 -0.70
N ILE A 114 -11.28 -19.16 0.29
CA ILE A 114 -10.27 -19.27 1.33
C ILE A 114 -9.36 -20.42 0.91
N ILE A 115 -8.21 -20.10 0.31
CA ILE A 115 -7.27 -21.10 -0.22
C ILE A 115 -6.42 -21.67 0.91
N LYS A 116 -5.90 -20.80 1.78
CA LYS A 116 -5.20 -21.17 3.02
C LYS A 116 -5.75 -20.31 4.16
N PRO A 117 -6.39 -20.92 5.19
CA PRO A 117 -6.89 -20.19 6.34
C PRO A 117 -5.70 -19.66 7.16
N GLY A 118 -5.86 -18.47 7.73
CA GLY A 118 -4.85 -17.85 8.58
C GLY A 118 -5.35 -17.54 9.99
N THR A 119 -4.72 -16.55 10.62
CA THR A 119 -5.05 -16.12 11.99
C THR A 119 -6.43 -15.45 12.06
N ASP A 120 -6.84 -14.71 11.03
CA ASP A 120 -8.19 -14.15 10.94
C ASP A 120 -9.17 -15.22 10.44
N ILE A 121 -10.21 -15.46 11.23
CA ILE A 121 -11.29 -16.39 10.88
C ILE A 121 -12.24 -15.68 9.91
N VAL A 122 -12.05 -15.96 8.62
CA VAL A 122 -12.84 -15.40 7.51
C VAL A 122 -13.73 -16.47 6.87
N GLN A 123 -14.90 -16.04 6.41
CA GLN A 123 -15.80 -16.86 5.60
C GLN A 123 -16.01 -16.24 4.21
N LYS A 124 -16.62 -17.01 3.32
CA LYS A 124 -17.02 -16.51 2.01
C LYS A 124 -17.98 -15.32 2.18
N ASP A 125 -17.82 -14.32 1.32
CA ASP A 125 -18.56 -13.06 1.29
C ASP A 125 -18.27 -12.10 2.46
N ASP A 126 -17.39 -12.47 3.40
CA ASP A 126 -16.87 -11.53 4.38
C ASP A 126 -16.09 -10.41 3.70
N LYS A 127 -16.19 -9.21 4.27
CA LYS A 127 -15.45 -8.04 3.83
C LYS A 127 -14.26 -7.78 4.75
N ARG A 128 -13.13 -7.43 4.14
CA ARG A 128 -11.91 -7.01 4.84
C ARG A 128 -11.26 -5.83 4.14
N GLY A 129 -10.70 -4.93 4.94
CA GLY A 129 -9.96 -3.77 4.43
C GLY A 129 -8.49 -4.11 4.26
N PHE A 130 -7.97 -3.95 3.05
CA PHE A 130 -6.53 -3.98 2.76
C PHE A 130 -6.05 -2.54 2.65
N ILE A 131 -5.07 -2.13 3.45
CA ILE A 131 -4.69 -0.73 3.62
C ILE A 131 -3.27 -0.53 3.11
N SER A 132 -3.11 0.36 2.14
CA SER A 132 -1.79 0.78 1.65
C SER A 132 -1.56 2.27 1.89
N HIS A 133 -0.32 2.72 1.81
CA HIS A 133 -0.02 4.14 1.70
C HIS A 133 -0.62 4.71 0.40
N SER A 134 -1.12 5.95 0.44
CA SER A 134 -1.74 6.65 -0.71
C SER A 134 -0.84 6.70 -1.95
N LYS A 135 0.48 6.92 -1.75
CA LYS A 135 1.49 6.88 -2.81
C LYS A 135 1.51 5.56 -3.60
N CYS A 136 1.09 4.44 -2.99
CA CYS A 136 1.05 3.14 -3.65
C CYS A 136 -0.21 2.89 -4.47
N ARG A 137 -1.19 3.81 -4.46
CA ARG A 137 -2.44 3.66 -5.21
C ARG A 137 -2.23 3.42 -6.70
N LYS A 138 -1.34 4.20 -7.31
CA LYS A 138 -1.01 4.11 -8.74
C LYS A 138 -0.19 2.86 -9.05
N ALA A 139 0.73 2.52 -8.16
CA ALA A 139 1.58 1.35 -8.29
C ALA A 139 0.75 0.05 -8.24
N LEU A 140 -0.14 -0.09 -7.25
CA LEU A 140 -0.99 -1.27 -7.10
C LEU A 140 -2.02 -1.41 -8.22
N ASN A 141 -2.44 -0.28 -8.82
CA ASN A 141 -3.38 -0.21 -9.95
C ASN A 141 -4.59 -1.15 -9.86
N MET A 142 -5.14 -1.31 -8.65
CA MET A 142 -6.27 -2.22 -8.45
C MET A 142 -7.59 -1.60 -8.96
N GLU A 143 -8.46 -2.46 -9.47
CA GLU A 143 -9.71 -2.10 -10.14
C GLU A 143 -10.91 -2.72 -9.43
N VAL A 144 -11.97 -1.93 -9.26
CA VAL A 144 -13.20 -2.39 -8.61
C VAL A 144 -13.91 -3.39 -9.52
N GLY A 145 -14.38 -4.49 -8.94
CA GLY A 145 -15.01 -5.60 -9.64
C GLY A 145 -14.03 -6.68 -10.13
N GLN A 146 -12.72 -6.43 -10.05
CA GLN A 146 -11.69 -7.40 -10.40
C GLN A 146 -11.40 -8.34 -9.22
N ASP A 147 -11.17 -9.61 -9.55
CA ASP A 147 -10.70 -10.62 -8.59
C ASP A 147 -9.17 -10.56 -8.48
N TYR A 148 -8.68 -10.85 -7.28
CA TYR A 148 -7.26 -10.92 -6.95
C TYR A 148 -6.97 -12.15 -6.09
N VAL A 149 -5.82 -12.77 -6.31
CA VAL A 149 -5.19 -13.61 -5.29
C VAL A 149 -4.37 -12.71 -4.37
N VAL A 150 -4.57 -12.87 -3.07
CA VAL A 150 -3.88 -12.11 -2.04
C VAL A 150 -3.38 -13.02 -0.94
N TRP A 151 -2.12 -12.85 -0.56
CA TRP A 151 -1.56 -13.51 0.61
C TRP A 151 -0.61 -12.59 1.37
N GLY A 152 -0.39 -12.91 2.63
CA GLY A 152 0.48 -12.10 3.47
C GLY A 152 0.78 -12.77 4.78
N VAL A 153 1.37 -12.00 5.67
CA VAL A 153 1.98 -12.47 6.91
C VAL A 153 1.17 -12.00 8.13
N ALA A 154 1.17 -12.80 9.20
CA ALA A 154 0.36 -12.53 10.40
C ALA A 154 0.68 -11.19 11.06
N LYS A 155 1.95 -10.74 10.98
CA LYS A 155 2.38 -9.46 11.58
C LYS A 155 1.68 -8.25 10.95
N ASP A 156 1.19 -8.36 9.72
CA ASP A 156 0.53 -7.27 8.99
C ASP A 156 -0.98 -7.23 9.23
N LEU A 157 -1.49 -8.17 10.03
CA LEU A 157 -2.85 -8.13 10.54
C LEU A 157 -2.97 -7.08 11.63
N TRP A 158 -4.00 -6.24 11.49
CA TRP A 158 -4.35 -5.20 12.44
C TRP A 158 -5.73 -5.50 13.01
N ASN A 159 -5.74 -6.01 14.24
CA ASN A 159 -6.98 -6.23 14.98
C ASN A 159 -7.47 -4.89 15.57
N LEU A 160 -8.63 -4.43 15.12
CA LEU A 160 -9.25 -3.17 15.56
C LEU A 160 -10.32 -3.39 16.62
N GLY A 161 -10.45 -4.62 17.15
CA GLY A 161 -11.52 -5.02 18.07
C GLY A 161 -12.86 -5.30 17.38
N SER A 162 -13.18 -4.56 16.31
CA SER A 162 -14.36 -4.78 15.46
C SER A 162 -14.11 -5.73 14.29
N GLY A 163 -12.89 -6.25 14.14
CA GLY A 163 -12.45 -7.09 13.03
C GLY A 163 -10.98 -6.83 12.68
N PHE A 164 -10.48 -7.56 11.68
CA PHE A 164 -9.13 -7.37 11.16
C PHE A 164 -9.11 -6.49 9.92
N SER A 165 -8.07 -5.68 9.82
CA SER A 165 -7.62 -5.07 8.57
C SER A 165 -6.20 -5.54 8.25
N TYR A 166 -5.87 -5.54 6.96
CA TYR A 166 -4.64 -6.08 6.43
C TYR A 166 -3.78 -4.93 5.92
N ILE A 167 -2.56 -4.78 6.44
CA ILE A 167 -1.66 -3.74 5.93
C ILE A 167 -0.92 -4.32 4.74
N VAL A 168 -0.99 -3.63 3.60
CA VAL A 168 -0.25 -4.00 2.40
C VAL A 168 1.20 -3.56 2.57
N THR A 169 2.10 -4.53 2.65
CA THR A 169 3.55 -4.33 2.80
C THR A 169 4.31 -5.04 1.67
N ARG A 170 5.65 -5.05 1.77
CA ARG A 170 6.51 -5.84 0.87
C ARG A 170 6.23 -7.34 0.93
N ASP A 171 5.76 -7.82 2.08
CA ASP A 171 5.49 -9.24 2.31
C ASP A 171 4.04 -9.62 1.91
N THR A 172 3.29 -8.67 1.34
CA THR A 172 1.93 -8.90 0.81
C THR A 172 2.02 -9.16 -0.69
N TRP A 173 1.53 -10.32 -1.12
CA TRP A 173 1.36 -10.62 -2.53
C TRP A 173 -0.04 -10.22 -2.98
N ILE A 174 -0.13 -9.54 -4.12
CA ILE A 174 -1.39 -9.19 -4.78
C ILE A 174 -1.20 -9.40 -6.28
N GLU A 175 -2.02 -10.27 -6.86
CA GLU A 175 -1.99 -10.60 -8.27
C GLU A 175 -3.41 -10.70 -8.81
N MET A 176 -3.62 -10.20 -10.04
CA MET A 176 -4.93 -10.19 -10.68
C MET A 176 -5.35 -11.61 -11.07
N TRP A 177 -6.58 -11.99 -10.73
CA TRP A 177 -7.18 -13.26 -11.11
C TRP A 177 -8.20 -13.04 -12.22
N PRO A 178 -7.98 -13.49 -13.47
CA PRO A 178 -8.88 -13.20 -14.57
C PRO A 178 -10.27 -13.81 -14.36
N ASN A 179 -11.32 -13.08 -14.73
CA ASN A 179 -12.68 -13.61 -14.68
C ASN A 179 -12.94 -14.64 -15.80
N HIS A 180 -14.06 -15.34 -15.71
CA HIS A 180 -14.41 -16.41 -16.67
C HIS A 180 -14.44 -15.93 -18.13
N ILE A 181 -14.76 -14.66 -18.41
CA ILE A 181 -14.75 -14.11 -19.77
C ILE A 181 -13.32 -13.86 -20.22
N GLN A 182 -12.46 -13.30 -19.35
CA GLN A 182 -11.05 -13.08 -19.63
C GLN A 182 -10.31 -14.41 -19.87
N CYS A 183 -10.61 -15.47 -19.11
CA CYS A 183 -9.99 -16.79 -19.31
C CYS A 183 -10.29 -17.43 -20.67
N GLN A 184 -11.32 -16.98 -21.40
CA GLN A 184 -11.57 -17.44 -22.78
C GLN A 184 -10.64 -16.77 -23.80
N GLN A 185 -9.89 -15.74 -23.40
CA GLN A 185 -8.95 -15.04 -24.25
C GLN A 185 -7.60 -15.77 -24.22
N PRO A 186 -6.93 -15.95 -25.38
CA PRO A 186 -5.63 -16.62 -25.44
C PRO A 186 -4.56 -16.01 -24.53
N GLU A 187 -4.65 -14.70 -24.26
CA GLU A 187 -3.73 -13.97 -23.38
C GLU A 187 -3.80 -14.42 -21.91
N TYR A 188 -4.98 -14.84 -21.42
CA TYR A 188 -5.18 -15.18 -20.01
C TYR A 188 -5.41 -16.67 -19.76
N SER A 189 -5.56 -17.48 -20.81
CA SER A 189 -5.87 -18.91 -20.68
C SER A 189 -4.87 -19.64 -19.78
N GLU A 190 -3.57 -19.46 -20.03
CA GLU A 190 -2.50 -20.10 -19.25
C GLU A 190 -2.48 -19.61 -17.80
N LEU A 191 -2.62 -18.30 -17.58
CA LEU A 191 -2.68 -17.73 -16.22
C LEU A 191 -3.86 -18.28 -15.42
N CYS A 192 -5.03 -18.46 -16.04
CA CYS A 192 -6.18 -19.06 -15.37
C CYS A 192 -5.90 -20.49 -14.94
N ASP A 193 -5.36 -21.32 -15.84
CA ASP A 193 -5.00 -22.71 -15.55
C ASP A 193 -3.95 -22.79 -14.42
N GLU A 194 -2.93 -21.92 -14.44
CA GLU A 194 -1.93 -21.86 -13.38
C GLU A 194 -2.50 -21.49 -12.01
N LEU A 195 -3.35 -20.46 -11.96
CA LEU A 195 -3.98 -19.99 -10.73
C LEU A 195 -4.94 -21.03 -10.15
N ASP A 196 -5.73 -21.70 -11.01
CA ASP A 196 -6.62 -22.79 -10.60
C ASP A 196 -5.82 -23.97 -10.05
N ASN A 197 -4.78 -24.43 -10.77
CA ASN A 197 -3.90 -25.51 -10.32
C ASN A 197 -3.21 -25.20 -8.99
N PHE A 198 -2.68 -23.98 -8.84
CA PHE A 198 -2.10 -23.50 -7.58
C PHE A 198 -3.11 -23.54 -6.42
N SER A 199 -4.30 -22.98 -6.66
CA SER A 199 -5.36 -22.88 -5.66
C SER A 199 -5.87 -24.24 -5.22
N GLU A 200 -6.05 -25.18 -6.14
CA GLU A 200 -6.44 -26.55 -5.83
C GLU A 200 -5.33 -27.29 -5.09
N ALA A 201 -4.09 -27.21 -5.58
CA ALA A 201 -2.94 -27.87 -4.94
C ALA A 201 -2.78 -27.42 -3.49
N LEU A 202 -2.85 -26.11 -3.23
CA LEU A 202 -2.69 -25.59 -1.88
C LEU A 202 -3.88 -25.95 -0.96
N GLN A 203 -5.12 -25.95 -1.47
CA GLN A 203 -6.29 -26.32 -0.67
C GLN A 203 -6.32 -27.81 -0.30
N PHE A 204 -5.98 -28.69 -1.24
CA PHE A 204 -6.11 -30.14 -1.05
C PHE A 204 -4.86 -30.80 -0.47
N ASN A 205 -3.68 -30.36 -0.92
CA ASN A 205 -2.41 -30.96 -0.52
C ASN A 205 -1.69 -30.17 0.57
N GLY A 206 -2.09 -28.91 0.79
CA GLY A 206 -1.39 -28.01 1.70
C GLY A 206 0.00 -27.66 1.19
N CYS A 207 0.89 -27.33 2.12
CA CYS A 207 2.29 -27.02 1.80
C CYS A 207 3.14 -28.29 1.76
N PRO A 208 3.99 -28.46 0.73
CA PRO A 208 4.97 -29.54 0.72
C PRO A 208 5.99 -29.34 1.85
N ASN A 209 6.49 -30.45 2.42
CA ASN A 209 7.50 -30.45 3.48
C ASN A 209 8.91 -30.21 2.95
#